data_AF-A0A7C2SM45-F1
#
_entry.id   AF-A0A7C2SM45-F1
#
_cell.length_a   1.000
_cell.length_b   1.000
_cell.length_c   1.000
_cell.angle_alpha   90.00
_cell.angle_beta   90.00
_cell.angle_gamma   90.00
#
_symmetry.space_group_name_H-M   'P 1'
#
loop_
_entity.id
_entity.type
_entity.pdbx_description
1 polymer ?
#
loop_
_entity_poly.entity_id
_entity_poly.type
_entity_poly.pdbx_seq_one_letter_code
_entity_poly.pdbx_strand_id
1 'polypeptide(L)'
;MSADGRHAAPQGEPAEAATSAASWRALRFFNAYRLTIAALLLSAHAFSEDFGRLGLPRADQFMLITTGYGLAAFVLLMLDELRLGGYALRLQLGLGIDLVALGLLGFASGAAHDNIHILLVVNVAYASLLLGGRESLAFAALGSVWLLLLAGFHARADGRADVLFTHAGVIGMALFAVAILARNLAYRLEASQQLAEQRGLDLANETQINRLILERTDEGVLIVDGDDFARHANRAALRLLHC
;
A
#
# COMPACT_ATOMS: atom_id res chain seq x y z
N MET A 1 -29.19 15.97 -44.90
CA MET A 1 -27.92 15.20 -44.90
C MET A 1 -27.30 15.40 -43.53
N SER A 2 -27.39 14.38 -42.69
CA SER A 2 -27.02 14.37 -41.27
C SER A 2 -25.56 13.97 -41.10
N ALA A 3 -24.83 14.64 -40.21
CA ALA A 3 -23.65 14.10 -39.53
C ALA A 3 -23.40 14.91 -38.25
N ASP A 4 -24.10 14.50 -37.20
CA ASP A 4 -23.92 14.87 -35.79
C ASP A 4 -22.57 14.34 -35.30
N GLY A 5 -21.56 15.19 -35.26
CA GLY A 5 -20.23 14.91 -34.71
C GLY A 5 -20.23 15.09 -33.19
N ARG A 6 -20.73 14.10 -32.46
CA ARG A 6 -20.60 14.04 -31.00
C ARG A 6 -19.14 13.79 -30.63
N HIS A 7 -18.45 14.86 -30.26
CA HIS A 7 -17.27 14.79 -29.41
C HIS A 7 -17.69 14.25 -28.04
N ALA A 8 -17.46 12.96 -27.81
CA ALA A 8 -17.44 12.38 -26.48
C ALA A 8 -16.22 12.92 -25.73
N ALA A 9 -16.46 13.74 -24.69
CA ALA A 9 -15.41 14.17 -23.77
C ALA A 9 -14.91 12.97 -22.94
N PRO A 10 -13.60 12.85 -22.65
CA PRO A 10 -13.07 11.76 -21.83
C PRO A 10 -13.44 11.98 -20.36
N GLN A 11 -14.52 11.36 -19.90
CA GLN A 11 -14.99 11.46 -18.50
C GLN A 11 -14.20 10.54 -17.52
N GLY A 12 -13.02 10.02 -17.91
CA GLY A 12 -12.20 9.10 -17.09
C GLY A 12 -10.92 9.69 -16.46
N GLU A 13 -10.46 10.85 -16.93
CA GLU A 13 -9.12 11.37 -16.59
C GLU A 13 -8.85 11.76 -15.12
N PRO A 14 -9.81 12.31 -14.33
CA PRO A 14 -9.47 12.81 -12.98
C PRO A 14 -9.31 11.69 -11.93
N ALA A 15 -10.06 10.58 -12.04
CA ALA A 15 -9.99 9.47 -11.09
C ALA A 15 -8.75 8.60 -11.32
N GLU A 16 -8.39 8.34 -12.58
CA GLU A 16 -7.22 7.54 -12.96
C GLU A 16 -5.89 8.25 -12.69
N ALA A 17 -5.85 9.58 -12.85
CA ALA A 17 -4.70 10.40 -12.47
C ALA A 17 -4.49 10.41 -10.95
N ALA A 18 -5.57 10.46 -10.16
CA ALA A 18 -5.51 10.46 -8.70
C ALA A 18 -5.02 9.12 -8.11
N THR A 19 -5.49 7.99 -8.66
CA THR A 19 -5.02 6.65 -8.25
C THR A 19 -3.55 6.44 -8.62
N SER A 20 -3.14 6.83 -9.82
CA SER A 20 -1.72 6.80 -10.24
C SER A 20 -0.83 7.60 -9.30
N ALA A 21 -1.19 8.85 -9.00
CA ALA A 21 -0.42 9.70 -8.08
C ALA A 21 -0.31 9.09 -6.67
N ALA A 22 -1.38 8.45 -6.18
CA ALA A 22 -1.38 7.75 -4.89
C ALA A 22 -0.41 6.56 -4.89
N SER A 23 -0.39 5.74 -5.94
CA SER A 23 0.54 4.60 -6.07
C SER A 23 2.00 5.04 -6.11
N TRP A 24 2.32 6.10 -6.86
CA TRP A 24 3.67 6.68 -6.88
C TRP A 24 4.12 7.22 -5.52
N ARG A 25 3.19 7.85 -4.79
CA ARG A 25 3.48 8.34 -3.44
C ARG A 25 3.75 7.18 -2.47
N ALA A 26 2.97 6.11 -2.55
CA ALA A 26 3.19 4.91 -1.74
C ALA A 26 4.54 4.24 -2.05
N LEU A 27 4.94 4.15 -3.32
CA LEU A 27 6.25 3.62 -3.72
C LEU A 27 7.42 4.45 -3.13
N ARG A 28 7.31 5.79 -3.17
CA ARG A 28 8.32 6.68 -2.56
C ARG A 28 8.42 6.50 -1.05
N PHE A 29 7.29 6.40 -0.36
CA PHE A 29 7.28 6.09 1.08
C PHE A 29 7.96 4.75 1.37
N PHE A 30 7.74 3.74 0.52
CA PHE A 30 8.37 2.44 0.69
C PHE A 30 9.89 2.49 0.45
N ASN A 31 10.35 3.24 -0.55
CA ASN A 31 11.78 3.47 -0.76
C ASN A 31 12.44 4.25 0.39
N ALA A 32 11.75 5.26 0.96
CA ALA A 32 12.23 5.95 2.15
C ALA A 32 12.31 5.02 3.37
N TYR A 33 11.32 4.14 3.55
CA TYR A 33 11.33 3.11 4.59
C TYR A 33 12.54 2.16 4.47
N ARG A 34 12.90 1.73 3.25
CA ARG A 34 14.10 0.90 3.02
C ARG A 34 15.39 1.59 3.45
N LEU A 35 15.53 2.89 3.15
CA LEU A 35 16.67 3.69 3.61
C LEU A 35 16.73 3.78 5.13
N THR A 36 15.59 4.00 5.79
CA THR A 36 15.51 4.02 7.25
C THR A 36 15.94 2.68 7.86
N ILE A 37 15.51 1.55 7.29
CA ILE A 37 15.98 0.23 7.72
C ILE A 37 17.50 0.10 7.55
N ALA A 38 18.03 0.43 6.37
CA ALA A 38 19.46 0.32 6.10
C ALA A 38 20.28 1.17 7.08
N ALA A 39 19.83 2.40 7.34
CA ALA A 39 20.46 3.28 8.32
C ALA A 39 20.37 2.71 9.75
N LEU A 40 19.21 2.18 10.15
CA LEU A 40 19.02 1.54 11.45
C LEU A 40 19.94 0.33 11.63
N LEU A 41 20.06 -0.54 10.62
CA LEU A 41 20.92 -1.72 10.64
C LEU A 41 22.40 -1.34 10.71
N LEU A 42 22.83 -0.34 9.95
CA LEU A 42 24.20 0.20 10.03
C LEU A 42 24.48 0.82 11.39
N SER A 43 23.52 1.54 11.95
CA SER A 43 23.66 2.17 13.27
C SER A 43 23.73 1.08 14.35
N ALA A 44 22.83 0.11 14.32
CA ALA A 44 22.83 -1.03 15.25
C ALA A 44 24.15 -1.81 15.17
N HIS A 45 24.75 -1.95 13.98
CA HIS A 45 26.07 -2.52 13.82
C HIS A 45 27.16 -1.66 14.45
N ALA A 46 27.16 -0.35 14.19
CA ALA A 46 28.15 0.59 14.73
C ALA A 46 28.13 0.67 16.26
N PHE A 47 26.96 0.56 16.89
CA PHE A 47 26.78 0.57 18.35
C PHE A 47 26.82 -0.84 18.98
N SER A 48 27.12 -1.89 18.20
CA SER A 48 27.07 -3.27 18.70
C SER A 48 28.18 -3.64 19.69
N GLU A 49 29.22 -2.81 19.83
CA GLU A 49 30.23 -2.95 20.90
C GLU A 49 29.65 -2.58 22.28
N ASP A 50 28.72 -1.62 22.37
CA ASP A 50 28.12 -1.14 23.63
C ASP A 50 26.84 -1.89 24.02
N PHE A 51 26.04 -2.37 23.06
CA PHE A 51 24.71 -2.95 23.31
C PHE A 51 24.67 -4.46 23.54
N GLY A 52 25.82 -5.09 23.79
CA GLY A 52 25.92 -6.54 23.93
C GLY A 52 25.83 -7.19 22.57
N ARG A 53 27.01 -7.59 22.07
CA ARG A 53 27.24 -8.42 20.88
C ARG A 53 25.96 -8.91 20.21
N LEU A 54 25.50 -8.17 19.20
CA LEU A 54 24.73 -8.73 18.08
C LEU A 54 25.50 -9.84 17.34
N GLY A 55 26.71 -10.21 17.81
CA GLY A 55 27.34 -11.51 17.62
C GLY A 55 27.40 -11.91 16.16
N LEU A 56 27.57 -10.94 15.26
CA LEU A 56 27.59 -11.11 13.81
C LEU A 56 28.88 -11.86 13.49
N PRO A 57 28.83 -13.17 13.20
CA PRO A 57 30.03 -13.99 13.03
C PRO A 57 30.84 -13.58 11.79
N ARG A 58 30.23 -12.76 10.92
CA ARG A 58 30.77 -12.25 9.66
C ARG A 58 30.45 -10.74 9.52
N ALA A 59 30.99 -9.93 10.43
CA ALA A 59 30.79 -8.47 10.46
C ALA A 59 30.98 -7.83 9.07
N ASP A 60 31.99 -8.25 8.32
CA ASP A 60 32.31 -7.71 6.99
C ASP A 60 31.20 -7.99 5.95
N GLN A 61 30.63 -9.19 5.94
CA GLN A 61 29.56 -9.55 5.01
C GLN A 61 28.27 -8.81 5.34
N PHE A 62 27.94 -8.72 6.63
CA PHE A 62 26.77 -7.98 7.09
C PHE A 62 26.85 -6.50 6.69
N MET A 63 28.02 -5.87 6.90
CA MET A 63 28.25 -4.47 6.54
C MET A 63 28.15 -4.28 5.03
N LEU A 64 28.80 -5.13 4.22
CA LEU A 64 28.75 -5.06 2.76
C LEU A 64 27.32 -5.18 2.22
N ILE A 65 26.55 -6.15 2.71
CA ILE A 65 25.16 -6.37 2.28
C ILE A 65 24.28 -5.19 2.70
N THR A 66 24.42 -4.69 3.94
CA THR A 66 23.61 -3.57 4.44
C THR A 66 23.92 -2.28 3.68
N THR A 67 25.19 -1.98 3.43
CA THR A 67 25.60 -0.82 2.63
C THR A 67 25.11 -0.94 1.19
N GLY A 68 25.23 -2.12 0.58
CA GLY A 68 24.72 -2.39 -0.76
C GLY A 68 23.20 -2.22 -0.84
N TYR A 69 22.47 -2.72 0.16
CA TYR A 69 21.02 -2.54 0.27
C TYR A 69 20.61 -1.07 0.41
N GLY A 70 21.31 -0.31 1.27
CA GLY A 70 21.09 1.13 1.41
C GLY A 70 21.37 1.91 0.12
N LEU A 71 22.46 1.57 -0.59
CA LEU A 71 22.80 2.18 -1.89
C LEU A 71 21.74 1.85 -2.95
N ALA A 72 21.27 0.61 -3.00
CA ALA A 72 20.20 0.22 -3.92
C ALA A 72 18.89 0.97 -3.63
N ALA A 73 18.52 1.11 -2.35
CA ALA A 73 17.36 1.91 -1.95
C ALA A 73 17.52 3.40 -2.34
N PHE A 74 18.72 3.97 -2.17
CA PHE A 74 19.02 5.34 -2.58
C PHE A 74 18.88 5.53 -4.10
N VAL A 75 19.45 4.60 -4.89
CA VAL A 75 19.34 4.63 -6.36
C VAL A 75 17.89 4.52 -6.81
N LEU A 76 17.10 3.62 -6.22
CA LEU A 76 15.67 3.49 -6.53
C LEU A 76 14.90 4.78 -6.22
N LEU A 77 15.19 5.42 -5.08
CA LEU A 77 14.58 6.70 -4.73
C LEU A 77 14.93 7.80 -5.73
N MET A 78 16.20 7.89 -6.13
CA MET A 78 16.65 8.86 -7.15
C MET A 78 15.99 8.61 -8.52
N LEU A 79 15.84 7.34 -8.94
CA LEU A 79 15.12 6.99 -10.17
C LEU A 79 13.63 7.38 -10.10
N ASP A 80 13.03 7.35 -8.91
CA ASP A 80 11.66 7.82 -8.63
C ASP A 80 11.50 9.35 -8.68
N GLU A 81 12.52 10.09 -8.31
CA GLU A 81 12.55 11.55 -8.46
C GLU A 81 12.76 11.96 -9.92
N LEU A 82 13.66 11.26 -10.62
CA LEU A 82 13.97 11.48 -12.04
C LEU A 82 12.86 10.99 -12.99
N ARG A 83 11.81 10.34 -12.45
CA ARG A 83 10.69 9.76 -13.21
C ARG A 83 11.14 8.79 -14.32
N LEU A 84 12.27 8.12 -14.15
CA LEU A 84 12.83 7.20 -15.14
C LEU A 84 12.16 5.80 -15.04
N GLY A 85 11.49 5.36 -16.11
CA GLY A 85 10.95 4.00 -16.25
C GLY A 85 9.49 3.80 -15.79
N GLY A 86 8.99 2.57 -15.86
CA GLY A 86 7.61 2.22 -15.47
C GLY A 86 7.46 1.88 -13.98
N TYR A 87 6.26 2.10 -13.41
CA TYR A 87 5.94 1.77 -12.01
C TYR A 87 6.13 0.28 -11.71
N ALA A 88 5.58 -0.60 -12.56
CA ALA A 88 5.60 -2.04 -12.34
C ALA A 88 7.03 -2.60 -12.28
N LEU A 89 7.91 -2.16 -13.19
CA LEU A 89 9.31 -2.58 -13.22
C LEU A 89 10.05 -2.16 -11.94
N ARG A 90 9.86 -0.92 -11.48
CA ARG A 90 10.51 -0.42 -10.26
C ARG A 90 10.05 -1.14 -9.01
N LEU A 91 8.74 -1.40 -8.91
CA LEU A 91 8.17 -2.17 -7.81
C LEU A 91 8.79 -3.59 -7.79
N GLN A 92 8.80 -4.28 -8.93
CA GLN A 92 9.38 -5.63 -9.03
C GLN A 92 10.88 -5.67 -8.70
N LEU A 93 11.65 -4.71 -9.22
CA LEU A 93 13.09 -4.61 -8.92
C LEU A 93 13.33 -4.38 -7.42
N GLY A 94 12.61 -3.44 -6.82
CA GLY A 94 12.75 -3.17 -5.39
C GLY A 94 12.39 -4.39 -4.54
N LEU A 95 11.31 -5.09 -4.88
CA LEU A 95 10.89 -6.30 -4.17
C LEU A 95 11.90 -7.45 -4.32
N GLY A 96 12.48 -7.61 -5.51
CA GLY A 96 13.57 -8.56 -5.72
C GLY A 96 14.81 -8.23 -4.90
N ILE A 97 15.18 -6.94 -4.83
CA ILE A 97 16.29 -6.46 -3.99
C ILE A 97 16.00 -6.75 -2.51
N ASP A 98 14.81 -6.45 -2.02
CA ASP A 98 14.41 -6.73 -0.64
C ASP A 98 14.54 -8.22 -0.31
N LEU A 99 14.03 -9.08 -1.21
CA LEU A 99 14.03 -10.53 -1.03
C LEU A 99 15.46 -11.07 -0.89
N VAL A 100 16.34 -10.67 -1.81
CA VAL A 100 17.72 -11.12 -1.85
C VAL A 100 18.50 -10.53 -0.68
N ALA A 101 18.43 -9.21 -0.48
CA ALA A 101 19.20 -8.52 0.54
C ALA A 101 18.82 -8.98 1.95
N LEU A 102 17.53 -9.02 2.30
CA LEU A 102 17.11 -9.42 3.64
C LEU A 102 17.34 -10.90 3.93
N GLY A 103 17.19 -11.78 2.92
CA GLY A 103 17.56 -13.18 3.07
C GLY A 103 19.07 -13.35 3.31
N LEU A 104 19.91 -12.69 2.50
CA LEU A 104 21.37 -12.71 2.69
C LEU A 104 21.79 -12.08 4.01
N LEU A 105 21.07 -11.07 4.49
CA LEU A 105 21.37 -10.43 5.75
C LEU A 105 21.11 -11.36 6.93
N GLY A 106 19.96 -12.05 6.94
CA GLY A 106 19.70 -13.09 7.93
C GLY A 106 20.71 -14.24 7.83
N PHE A 107 21.12 -14.62 6.63
CA PHE A 107 22.20 -15.58 6.41
C PHE A 107 23.54 -15.13 7.01
N ALA A 108 23.91 -13.86 6.85
CA ALA A 108 25.17 -13.30 7.35
C ALA A 108 25.18 -13.11 8.87
N SER A 109 24.01 -12.94 9.49
CA SER A 109 23.86 -12.76 10.94
C SER A 109 23.96 -14.05 11.75
N GLY A 110 23.85 -15.22 11.10
CA GLY A 110 23.99 -16.53 11.72
C GLY A 110 22.80 -16.92 12.62
N ALA A 111 22.76 -18.20 13.02
CA ALA A 111 21.62 -18.83 13.70
C ALA A 111 21.23 -18.23 15.07
N ALA A 112 22.07 -17.39 15.67
CA ALA A 112 21.75 -16.71 16.93
C ALA A 112 20.91 -15.43 16.73
N HIS A 113 20.79 -14.92 15.49
CA HIS A 113 20.17 -13.63 15.18
C HIS A 113 19.13 -13.73 14.05
N ASP A 114 18.43 -14.87 14.00
CA ASP A 114 17.40 -15.24 13.01
C ASP A 114 16.22 -14.25 12.85
N ASN A 115 16.13 -13.23 13.71
CA ASN A 115 15.03 -12.27 13.71
C ASN A 115 15.04 -11.29 12.53
N ILE A 116 16.14 -11.17 11.77
CA ILE A 116 16.19 -10.27 10.59
C ILE A 116 15.16 -10.67 9.53
N HIS A 117 14.84 -11.96 9.42
CA HIS A 117 13.81 -12.42 8.47
C HIS A 117 12.42 -11.86 8.80
N ILE A 118 12.17 -11.32 10.00
CA ILE A 118 10.90 -10.64 10.32
C ILE A 118 10.70 -9.37 9.47
N LEU A 119 11.79 -8.70 9.06
CA LEU A 119 11.71 -7.56 8.16
C LEU A 119 11.16 -7.98 6.79
N LEU A 120 11.42 -9.22 6.37
CA LEU A 120 10.87 -9.76 5.14
C LEU A 120 9.34 -9.88 5.21
N VAL A 121 8.79 -10.22 6.38
CA VAL A 121 7.34 -10.26 6.61
C VAL A 121 6.72 -8.88 6.45
N VAL A 122 7.36 -7.85 6.99
CA VAL A 122 6.91 -6.46 6.82
C VAL A 122 6.99 -6.03 5.34
N ASN A 123 8.08 -6.36 4.66
CA ASN A 123 8.22 -6.08 3.23
C ASN A 123 7.17 -6.80 2.40
N VAL A 124 6.86 -8.07 2.68
CA VAL A 124 5.77 -8.80 2.01
C VAL A 124 4.41 -8.17 2.31
N ALA A 125 4.17 -7.65 3.53
CA ALA A 125 2.94 -6.93 3.84
C ALA A 125 2.76 -5.71 2.94
N TYR A 126 3.79 -4.84 2.88
CA TYR A 126 3.78 -3.66 2.02
C TYR A 126 3.69 -4.02 0.54
N ALA A 127 4.45 -5.02 0.10
CA ALA A 127 4.38 -5.56 -1.25
C ALA A 127 2.95 -5.96 -1.58
N SER A 128 2.29 -6.69 -0.68
CA SER A 128 0.92 -7.19 -0.88
C SER A 128 -0.14 -6.09 -0.93
N LEU A 129 0.14 -4.90 -0.37
CA LEU A 129 -0.71 -3.72 -0.51
C LEU A 129 -0.50 -3.00 -1.84
N LEU A 130 0.72 -3.06 -2.40
CA LEU A 130 1.10 -2.41 -3.66
C LEU A 130 0.86 -3.32 -4.89
N LEU A 131 0.90 -4.63 -4.70
CA LEU A 131 0.68 -5.66 -5.70
C LEU A 131 -0.80 -6.06 -5.75
N GLY A 132 -1.31 -6.31 -6.97
CA GLY A 132 -2.61 -6.94 -7.16
C GLY A 132 -2.62 -8.36 -6.56
N GLY A 133 -3.74 -8.77 -5.98
CA GLY A 133 -3.79 -9.89 -5.01
C GLY A 133 -3.24 -11.25 -5.44
N ARG A 134 -3.03 -11.57 -6.72
CA ARG A 134 -2.35 -12.82 -7.13
C ARG A 134 -0.83 -12.72 -7.04
N GLU A 135 -0.29 -11.55 -7.35
CA GLU A 135 1.15 -11.31 -7.40
C GLU A 135 1.77 -11.29 -5.98
N SER A 136 0.97 -10.93 -4.97
CA SER A 136 1.38 -10.99 -3.56
C SER A 136 1.67 -12.43 -3.08
N LEU A 137 0.82 -13.39 -3.46
CA LEU A 137 1.00 -14.80 -3.13
C LEU A 137 2.22 -15.39 -3.84
N ALA A 138 2.43 -15.02 -5.10
CA ALA A 138 3.63 -15.42 -5.84
C ALA A 138 4.90 -14.90 -5.16
N PHE A 139 4.89 -13.65 -4.68
CA PHE A 139 6.01 -13.07 -3.95
C PHE A 139 6.27 -13.77 -2.60
N ALA A 140 5.21 -14.10 -1.85
CA ALA A 140 5.34 -14.89 -0.62
C ALA A 140 5.92 -16.29 -0.88
N ALA A 141 5.54 -16.93 -1.98
CA ALA A 141 6.09 -18.21 -2.41
C ALA A 141 7.59 -18.10 -2.75
N LEU A 142 7.97 -17.09 -3.53
CA LEU A 142 9.38 -16.82 -3.86
C LEU A 142 10.22 -16.58 -2.60
N GLY A 143 9.72 -15.81 -1.65
CA GLY A 143 10.41 -15.59 -0.37
C GLY A 143 10.56 -16.87 0.44
N SER A 144 9.52 -17.71 0.49
CA SER A 144 9.58 -18.98 1.19
C SER A 144 10.60 -19.93 0.57
N VAL A 145 10.61 -20.04 -0.77
CA VAL A 145 11.61 -20.85 -1.50
C VAL A 145 13.01 -20.32 -1.26
N TRP A 146 13.20 -19.00 -1.32
CA TRP A 146 14.49 -18.37 -1.07
C TRP A 146 15.04 -18.68 0.33
N LEU A 147 14.20 -18.56 1.37
CA LEU A 147 14.60 -18.89 2.74
C LEU A 147 14.92 -20.38 2.91
N LEU A 148 14.16 -21.28 2.27
CA LEU A 148 14.44 -22.72 2.30
C LEU A 148 15.75 -23.07 1.59
N LEU A 149 16.06 -22.40 0.47
CA LEU A 149 17.34 -22.55 -0.23
C LEU A 149 18.51 -22.11 0.65
N LEU A 150 18.38 -20.96 1.32
CA LEU A 150 19.38 -20.48 2.28
C LEU A 150 19.57 -21.44 3.46
N ALA A 151 18.47 -21.93 4.05
CA ALA A 151 18.51 -22.92 5.11
C ALA A 151 19.23 -24.20 4.67
N GLY A 152 18.95 -24.69 3.45
CA GLY A 152 19.61 -25.88 2.89
C GLY A 152 21.10 -25.66 2.59
N PHE A 153 21.51 -24.45 2.22
CA PHE A 153 22.92 -24.12 2.05
C PHE A 153 23.66 -24.10 3.39
N HIS A 154 23.09 -23.44 4.41
CA HIS A 154 23.65 -23.39 5.77
C HIS A 154 23.68 -24.75 6.47
N ALA A 155 22.64 -25.57 6.29
CA ALA A 155 22.55 -26.91 6.87
C ALA A 155 23.74 -27.80 6.47
N ARG A 156 24.27 -27.62 5.25
CA ARG A 156 25.47 -28.33 4.79
C ARG A 156 26.76 -27.88 5.47
N ALA A 157 26.80 -26.65 5.99
CA ALA A 157 28.00 -26.07 6.60
C ALA A 157 28.03 -26.26 8.14
N ASP A 158 26.91 -26.02 8.83
CA ASP A 158 26.87 -25.91 10.30
C ASP A 158 26.19 -27.09 11.03
N GLY A 159 25.66 -28.08 10.31
CA GLY A 159 25.09 -29.32 10.88
C GLY A 159 23.79 -29.17 11.67
N ARG A 160 23.20 -27.97 11.76
CA ARG A 160 21.93 -27.67 12.46
C ARG A 160 20.73 -27.56 11.52
N ALA A 161 20.57 -28.55 10.64
CA ALA A 161 19.55 -28.52 9.59
C ALA A 161 18.13 -28.31 10.16
N ASP A 162 17.75 -29.05 11.19
CA ASP A 162 16.38 -29.06 11.72
C ASP A 162 15.90 -27.68 12.19
N VAL A 163 16.76 -26.95 12.89
CA VAL A 163 16.44 -25.60 13.41
C VAL A 163 16.27 -24.61 12.27
N LEU A 164 17.19 -24.62 11.30
CA LEU A 164 17.18 -23.71 10.15
C LEU A 164 15.95 -23.92 9.26
N PHE A 165 15.61 -25.19 8.96
CA PHE A 165 14.42 -25.51 8.17
C PHE A 165 13.13 -25.17 8.91
N THR A 166 13.07 -25.41 10.24
CA THR A 166 11.92 -25.04 11.05
C THR A 166 11.72 -23.52 11.05
N HIS A 167 12.80 -22.76 11.25
CA HIS A 167 12.74 -21.30 11.22
C HIS A 167 12.30 -20.77 9.84
N ALA A 168 12.91 -21.26 8.75
CA ALA A 168 12.52 -20.90 7.38
C ALA A 168 11.05 -21.27 7.08
N GLY A 169 10.57 -22.41 7.57
CA GLY A 169 9.18 -22.83 7.45
C GLY A 169 8.21 -21.92 8.21
N VAL A 170 8.55 -21.53 9.45
CA VAL A 170 7.73 -20.60 10.26
C VAL A 170 7.65 -19.23 9.60
N ILE A 171 8.78 -18.67 9.16
CA ILE A 171 8.77 -17.38 8.44
C ILE A 171 8.01 -17.52 7.13
N GLY A 172 8.21 -18.60 6.35
CA GLY A 172 7.46 -18.85 5.12
C GLY A 172 5.94 -18.87 5.35
N MET A 173 5.47 -19.57 6.38
CA MET A 173 4.06 -19.55 6.80
C MET A 173 3.60 -18.13 7.14
N ALA A 174 4.41 -17.34 7.83
CA ALA A 174 4.09 -15.94 8.13
C ALA A 174 3.98 -15.08 6.86
N LEU A 175 4.86 -15.27 5.87
CA LEU A 175 4.77 -14.55 4.58
C LEU A 175 3.45 -14.86 3.88
N PHE A 176 3.05 -16.12 3.82
CA PHE A 176 1.76 -16.51 3.25
C PHE A 176 0.57 -15.97 4.04
N ALA A 177 0.60 -16.08 5.37
CA ALA A 177 -0.46 -15.56 6.22
C ALA A 177 -0.67 -14.06 6.00
N VAL A 178 0.43 -13.29 5.99
CA VAL A 178 0.40 -11.85 5.74
C VAL A 178 -0.07 -11.53 4.31
N ALA A 179 0.40 -12.24 3.29
CA ALA A 179 -0.07 -12.04 1.92
C ALA A 179 -1.57 -12.30 1.77
N ILE A 180 -2.09 -13.37 2.41
CA ILE A 180 -3.52 -13.71 2.42
C ILE A 180 -4.32 -12.64 3.17
N LEU A 181 -3.85 -12.20 4.33
CA LEU A 181 -4.54 -11.19 5.14
C LEU A 181 -4.58 -9.83 4.42
N ALA A 182 -3.44 -9.38 3.88
CA ALA A 182 -3.36 -8.15 3.11
C ALA A 182 -4.27 -8.19 1.88
N ARG A 183 -4.28 -9.33 1.16
CA ARG A 183 -5.19 -9.56 0.03
C ARG A 183 -6.66 -9.45 0.46
N ASN A 184 -7.05 -10.14 1.53
CA ASN A 184 -8.42 -10.08 2.05
C ASN A 184 -8.81 -8.67 2.53
N LEU A 185 -7.87 -7.94 3.13
CA LEU A 185 -8.10 -6.56 3.57
C LEU A 185 -8.32 -5.64 2.37
N ALA A 186 -7.52 -5.78 1.31
CA ALA A 186 -7.71 -5.04 0.06
C ALA A 186 -9.09 -5.32 -0.54
N TYR A 187 -9.51 -6.58 -0.65
CA TYR A 187 -10.86 -6.93 -1.12
C TYR A 187 -11.97 -6.33 -0.25
N ARG A 188 -11.80 -6.34 1.08
CA ARG A 188 -12.78 -5.75 1.99
C ARG A 188 -12.85 -4.22 1.87
N LEU A 189 -11.70 -3.56 1.66
CA LEU A 189 -11.63 -2.12 1.45
C LEU A 189 -12.31 -1.73 0.14
N GLU A 190 -12.05 -2.45 -0.95
CA GLU A 190 -12.74 -2.25 -2.23
C GLU A 190 -14.24 -2.49 -2.11
N ALA A 191 -14.65 -3.59 -1.47
CA ALA A 191 -16.06 -3.88 -1.22
C ALA A 191 -16.72 -2.81 -0.34
N SER A 192 -16.00 -2.29 0.66
CA SER A 192 -16.49 -1.21 1.53
C SER A 192 -16.55 0.13 0.80
N GLN A 193 -15.65 0.40 -0.14
CA GLN A 193 -15.71 1.58 -1.00
C GLN A 193 -16.91 1.50 -1.93
N GLN A 194 -17.14 0.35 -2.57
CA GLN A 194 -18.34 0.13 -3.39
C GLN A 194 -19.64 0.28 -2.57
N LEU A 195 -19.67 -0.24 -1.34
CA LEU A 195 -20.82 -0.09 -0.45
C LEU A 195 -21.00 1.35 0.06
N ALA A 196 -19.91 2.09 0.27
CA ALA A 196 -19.93 3.50 0.67
C ALA A 196 -20.33 4.41 -0.49
N GLU A 197 -19.95 4.09 -1.73
CA GLU A 197 -20.45 4.74 -2.94
C GLU A 197 -21.95 4.47 -3.13
N GLN A 198 -22.41 3.23 -2.91
CA GLN A 198 -23.83 2.90 -2.90
C GLN A 198 -24.61 3.64 -1.78
N ARG A 199 -24.05 3.73 -0.58
CA ARG A 199 -24.66 4.51 0.53
C ARG A 199 -24.52 6.03 0.34
N GLY A 200 -23.54 6.48 -0.44
CA GLY A 200 -23.39 7.87 -0.88
C GLY A 200 -24.43 8.25 -1.92
N LEU A 201 -24.83 7.30 -2.79
CA LEU A 201 -25.98 7.44 -3.67
C LEU A 201 -27.29 7.52 -2.88
N ASP A 202 -27.45 6.77 -1.78
CA ASP A 202 -28.63 6.88 -0.89
C ASP A 202 -28.63 8.18 -0.05
N LEU A 203 -27.46 8.70 0.37
CA LEU A 203 -27.34 10.00 1.04
C LEU A 203 -27.54 11.20 0.08
N ALA A 204 -27.24 11.04 -1.21
CA ALA A 204 -27.61 12.03 -2.23
C ALA A 204 -29.11 11.98 -2.57
N ASN A 205 -29.78 10.84 -2.39
CA ASN A 205 -31.20 10.68 -2.69
C ASN A 205 -32.13 11.27 -1.61
N GLU A 206 -31.66 11.44 -0.37
CA GLU A 206 -32.37 12.11 0.73
C GLU A 206 -32.35 13.66 0.67
N THR A 207 -31.82 14.26 -0.40
CA THR A 207 -32.10 15.68 -0.72
C THR A 207 -32.93 15.85 -1.99
N GLN A 208 -33.12 14.79 -2.78
CA GLN A 208 -33.91 14.85 -4.00
C GLN A 208 -35.35 14.36 -3.83
N ILE A 209 -35.65 13.52 -2.82
CA ILE A 209 -37.05 13.20 -2.47
C ILE A 209 -37.70 14.35 -1.68
N ASN A 210 -36.97 15.00 -0.77
CA ASN A 210 -37.52 16.11 0.01
C ASN A 210 -37.86 17.33 -0.87
N ARG A 211 -37.12 17.55 -1.96
CA ARG A 211 -37.45 18.59 -2.95
C ARG A 211 -38.58 18.20 -3.92
N LEU A 212 -38.79 16.91 -4.20
CA LEU A 212 -39.85 16.48 -5.12
C LEU A 212 -41.24 16.36 -4.46
N ILE A 213 -41.33 16.38 -3.13
CA ILE A 213 -42.63 16.47 -2.43
C ILE A 213 -43.12 17.92 -2.32
N LEU A 214 -42.21 18.90 -2.25
CA LEU A 214 -42.56 20.33 -2.13
C LEU A 214 -42.87 21.03 -3.48
N GLU A 215 -42.67 20.37 -4.62
CA GLU A 215 -43.09 20.88 -5.94
C GLU A 215 -44.50 20.42 -6.36
N ARG A 216 -45.18 19.59 -5.55
CA ARG A 216 -46.53 19.07 -5.84
C ARG A 216 -47.59 19.38 -4.77
N THR A 217 -47.30 20.20 -3.78
CA THR A 217 -48.34 20.74 -2.90
C THR A 217 -48.95 21.99 -3.53
N ASP A 218 -50.28 22.00 -3.66
CA ASP A 218 -51.08 23.17 -4.05
C ASP A 218 -51.13 24.25 -2.94
N GLU A 219 -50.39 24.07 -1.86
CA GLU A 219 -50.31 24.99 -0.73
C GLU A 219 -49.13 25.97 -0.91
N GLY A 220 -49.44 27.25 -1.01
CA GLY A 220 -48.45 28.31 -1.08
C GLY A 220 -47.74 28.50 0.26
N VAL A 221 -46.44 28.23 0.32
CA VAL A 221 -45.61 28.48 1.51
C VAL A 221 -44.81 29.77 1.33
N LEU A 222 -44.96 30.66 2.31
CA LEU A 222 -44.24 31.93 2.43
C LEU A 222 -43.50 31.95 3.77
N ILE A 223 -42.17 32.10 3.74
CA ILE A 223 -41.35 32.22 4.94
C ILE A 223 -41.00 33.69 5.15
N VAL A 224 -41.43 34.24 6.28
CA VAL A 224 -41.26 35.64 6.67
C VAL A 224 -40.25 35.73 7.82
N ASP A 225 -39.35 36.70 7.75
CA ASP A 225 -38.38 36.99 8.82
C ASP A 225 -39.01 37.83 9.95
N GLY A 226 -38.32 37.97 11.09
CA GLY A 226 -38.80 38.72 12.25
C GLY A 226 -39.11 40.21 12.01
N ASP A 227 -38.67 40.76 10.87
CA ASP A 227 -38.94 42.12 10.40
C ASP A 227 -40.04 42.20 9.32
N ASP A 228 -40.89 41.17 9.22
CA ASP A 228 -42.06 41.08 8.32
C ASP A 228 -41.75 41.09 6.80
N PHE A 229 -40.51 40.73 6.43
CA PHE A 229 -40.08 40.58 5.03
C PHE A 229 -40.01 39.11 4.59
N ALA A 230 -40.60 38.80 3.43
CA ALA A 230 -40.58 37.47 2.84
C ALA A 230 -39.18 37.11 2.29
N ARG A 231 -38.55 36.07 2.84
CA ARG A 231 -37.25 35.56 2.36
C ARG A 231 -37.37 34.41 1.35
N HIS A 232 -38.49 33.69 1.36
CA HIS A 232 -38.72 32.60 0.43
C HIS A 232 -40.21 32.44 0.13
N ALA A 233 -40.54 32.39 -1.16
CA ALA A 233 -41.88 32.10 -1.66
C ALA A 233 -41.78 31.00 -2.72
N ASN A 234 -42.56 29.93 -2.56
CA ASN A 234 -42.67 28.90 -3.60
C ASN A 234 -43.55 29.38 -4.77
N ARG A 235 -43.44 28.77 -5.95
CA ARG A 235 -44.21 29.10 -7.16
C ARG A 235 -45.73 29.06 -6.96
N ALA A 236 -46.24 28.25 -6.03
CA ALA A 236 -47.67 28.27 -5.65
C ALA A 236 -48.05 29.57 -4.92
N ALA A 237 -47.19 30.08 -4.03
CA ALA A 237 -47.40 31.35 -3.33
C ALA A 237 -47.34 32.55 -4.29
N LEU A 238 -46.41 32.55 -5.25
CA LEU A 238 -46.33 33.60 -6.28
C LEU A 238 -47.59 33.63 -7.17
N ARG A 239 -48.12 32.45 -7.54
CA ARG A 239 -49.36 32.36 -8.33
C ARG A 239 -50.60 32.88 -7.58
N LEU A 240 -50.69 32.64 -6.26
CA LEU A 240 -51.80 33.13 -5.43
C LEU A 240 -51.70 34.63 -5.13
N LEU A 241 -50.49 35.18 -5.13
CA LEU A 241 -50.22 36.61 -4.88
C LEU A 241 -50.30 37.49 -6.14
N HIS A 242 -50.57 36.91 -7.31
CA HIS A 242 -50.61 37.61 -8.62
C HIS A 242 -49.37 38.49 -8.90
N CYS A 243 -48.18 37.96 -8.63
CA CYS A 243 -46.90 38.57 -9.00
C CYS A 243 -46.17 37.77 -10.07
#